data_AF-A0A977L408-F1
#
_entry.id   AF-A0A977L408-F1
#
_cell.length_a   1.000
_cell.length_b   1.000
_cell.length_c   1.000
_cell.angle_alpha   90.00
_cell.angle_beta   90.00
_cell.angle_gamma   90.00
#
_symmetry.space_group_name_H-M   'P 1'
#
loop_
_entity.id
_entity.type
_entity.pdbx_description
1 polymer ?
#
loop_
_entity_poly.entity_id
_entity_poly.type
_entity_poly.pdbx_seq_one_letter_code
_entity_poly.pdbx_strand_id
1 'polypeptide(L)'
;MAQVEGLETDLGIKGKSGILQSMQSRSEFLREPSHKIVFHFTPKHCSWLNQIEMWFSMLMSKLLRRGNFMSREQLKTRILDFIDYFNRTMAKSFKWTYQGKALKQ
;
A
#
# COMPACT_ATOMS: atom_id res chain seq x y z
N MET A 1 4.19 13.11 -3.47
CA MET A 1 3.44 12.77 -4.71
C MET A 1 3.54 13.90 -5.71
N ALA A 2 2.90 15.06 -5.52
CA ALA A 2 3.04 16.20 -6.45
C ALA A 2 4.50 16.65 -6.68
N GLN A 3 5.31 16.75 -5.61
CA GLN A 3 6.75 17.05 -5.71
C GLN A 3 7.58 15.94 -6.40
N VAL A 4 7.10 14.69 -6.38
CA VAL A 4 7.78 13.54 -7.04
C VAL A 4 7.40 13.46 -8.51
N GLU A 5 6.20 13.90 -8.87
CA GLU A 5 5.75 13.97 -10.25
C GLU A 5 6.34 15.17 -11.00
N GLY A 6 6.71 16.23 -10.27
CA GLY A 6 7.19 17.48 -10.85
C GLY A 6 6.07 18.31 -11.48
N LEU A 7 4.83 18.07 -11.06
CA LEU A 7 3.67 18.83 -11.52
C LEU A 7 3.63 20.14 -10.72
N GLU A 8 3.86 21.27 -11.38
CA GLU A 8 3.63 22.63 -10.84
C GLU A 8 2.12 22.98 -10.79
N THR A 9 1.26 21.98 -10.65
CA THR A 9 -0.19 22.16 -10.67
C THR A 9 -0.67 22.61 -9.29
N ASP A 10 -1.36 23.75 -9.23
CA ASP A 10 -2.06 24.18 -8.01
C ASP A 10 -3.18 23.18 -7.68
N LEU A 11 -3.02 22.48 -6.55
CA LEU A 11 -3.97 21.47 -6.08
C LEU A 11 -5.19 22.09 -5.38
N GLY A 12 -5.11 23.37 -4.98
CA GLY A 12 -6.13 24.05 -4.19
C GLY A 12 -6.15 23.64 -2.71
N ILE A 13 -7.22 24.00 -2.00
CA ILE A 13 -7.36 23.79 -0.55
C ILE A 13 -8.31 22.63 -0.26
N LYS A 14 -7.87 21.67 0.56
CA LYS A 14 -8.67 20.51 0.96
C LYS A 14 -10.04 20.91 1.48
N GLY A 15 -11.09 20.39 0.84
CA GLY A 15 -12.48 20.64 1.24
C GLY A 15 -13.02 22.02 0.87
N LYS A 16 -12.24 22.86 0.19
CA LYS A 16 -12.63 24.24 -0.16
C LYS A 16 -12.52 24.54 -1.65
N SER A 17 -11.42 24.19 -2.32
CA SER A 17 -11.16 24.60 -3.70
C SER A 17 -10.24 23.64 -4.45
N GLY A 18 -10.28 23.74 -5.79
CA GLY A 18 -9.37 23.00 -6.69
C GLY A 18 -9.57 21.50 -6.66
N ILE A 19 -8.51 20.76 -7.01
CA ILE A 19 -8.48 19.30 -7.07
C ILE A 19 -8.73 18.68 -5.68
N LEU A 20 -8.32 19.36 -4.61
CA LEU A 20 -8.48 18.86 -3.24
C LEU A 20 -9.87 19.12 -2.64
N GLN A 21 -10.80 19.77 -3.36
CA GLN A 21 -12.12 20.11 -2.81
C GLN A 21 -12.96 18.89 -2.45
N SER A 22 -13.03 17.86 -3.29
CA SER A 22 -13.95 16.73 -3.13
C SER A 22 -13.25 15.38 -3.28
N MET A 23 -13.88 14.30 -2.80
CA MET A 23 -13.33 12.95 -3.02
C MET A 23 -13.29 12.59 -4.50
N GLN A 24 -14.30 13.04 -5.26
CA GLN A 24 -14.40 12.79 -6.69
C GLN A 24 -13.25 13.45 -7.45
N SER A 25 -13.05 14.76 -7.29
CA SER A 25 -11.95 15.51 -7.95
C SER A 25 -10.58 14.95 -7.60
N ARG A 26 -10.34 14.59 -6.33
CA ARG A 26 -9.11 13.89 -5.92
C ARG A 26 -8.95 12.55 -6.60
N SER A 27 -10.02 11.77 -6.69
CA SER A 27 -9.98 10.44 -7.30
C SER A 27 -9.76 10.49 -8.81
N GLU A 28 -10.32 11.50 -9.49
CA GLU A 28 -10.11 11.72 -10.92
C GLU A 28 -8.65 12.09 -11.19
N PHE A 29 -8.12 13.06 -10.44
CA PHE A 29 -6.71 13.45 -10.53
C PHE A 29 -5.75 12.28 -10.29
N LEU A 30 -5.98 11.46 -9.26
CA LEU A 30 -5.09 10.32 -8.96
C LEU A 30 -5.16 9.20 -10.00
N ARG A 31 -6.18 9.17 -10.86
CA ARG A 31 -6.36 8.15 -11.91
C ARG A 31 -5.92 8.61 -13.29
N GLU A 32 -5.49 9.87 -13.42
CA GLU A 32 -5.12 10.48 -14.69
C GLU A 32 -3.94 9.70 -15.34
N PRO A 33 -4.14 9.06 -16.51
CA PRO A 33 -3.11 8.20 -17.12
C PRO A 33 -1.84 8.93 -17.54
N SER A 34 -1.89 10.25 -17.73
CA SER A 34 -0.70 11.06 -18.06
C SER A 34 0.24 11.29 -16.86
N HIS A 35 -0.19 10.96 -15.64
CA HIS A 35 0.63 11.04 -14.45
C HIS A 35 1.71 9.96 -14.42
N LYS A 36 2.85 10.29 -13.79
CA LYS A 36 3.92 9.29 -13.55
C LYS A 36 3.45 8.21 -12.58
N ILE A 37 2.55 8.56 -11.66
CA ILE A 37 1.96 7.65 -10.69
C ILE A 37 0.45 7.62 -10.87
N VAL A 38 -0.05 6.47 -11.32
CA VAL A 38 -1.49 6.24 -11.50
C VAL A 38 -2.02 5.34 -10.40
N PHE A 39 -3.10 5.75 -9.74
CA PHE A 39 -3.73 4.97 -8.67
C PHE A 39 -4.83 4.07 -9.20
N HIS A 40 -4.66 2.77 -8.97
CA HIS A 40 -5.71 1.77 -9.18
C HIS A 40 -6.38 1.45 -7.85
N PHE A 41 -7.67 1.72 -7.76
CA PHE A 41 -8.47 1.43 -6.57
C PHE A 41 -9.14 0.06 -6.72
N THR A 42 -9.05 -0.77 -5.69
CA THR A 42 -9.81 -2.02 -5.64
C THR A 42 -11.31 -1.72 -5.51
N PRO A 43 -12.20 -2.56 -6.06
CA PRO A 43 -13.64 -2.43 -5.82
C PRO A 43 -13.97 -2.43 -4.32
N LYS A 44 -15.14 -1.88 -3.97
CA LYS A 44 -15.62 -1.91 -2.59
C LYS A 44 -15.69 -3.36 -2.11
N HIS A 45 -15.23 -3.59 -0.88
CA HIS A 45 -15.17 -4.92 -0.25
C HIS A 45 -14.18 -5.91 -0.89
N CYS A 46 -13.30 -5.46 -1.79
CA CYS A 46 -12.26 -6.29 -2.40
C CYS A 46 -10.86 -5.97 -1.85
N SER A 47 -10.73 -5.69 -0.55
CA SER A 47 -9.40 -5.46 0.07
C SER A 47 -8.49 -6.68 -0.10
N TRP A 48 -9.04 -7.89 -0.17
CA TRP A 48 -8.30 -9.13 -0.41
C TRP A 48 -7.53 -9.17 -1.75
N LEU A 49 -7.89 -8.32 -2.72
CA LEU A 49 -7.12 -8.16 -3.96
C LEU A 49 -5.87 -7.30 -3.77
N ASN A 50 -5.77 -6.56 -2.67
CA ASN A 50 -4.63 -5.71 -2.40
C ASN A 50 -3.45 -6.54 -1.90
N GLN A 51 -2.30 -6.44 -2.58
CA GLN A 51 -1.08 -7.16 -2.24
C GLN A 51 -0.59 -6.87 -0.82
N ILE A 52 -0.89 -5.68 -0.28
CA ILE A 52 -0.51 -5.33 1.09
C ILE A 52 -1.18 -6.24 2.14
N GLU A 53 -2.40 -6.73 1.88
CA GLU A 53 -3.09 -7.65 2.79
C GLU A 53 -2.39 -9.02 2.87
N MET A 54 -1.81 -9.46 1.76
CA MET A 54 -0.97 -10.67 1.74
C MET A 54 0.30 -10.46 2.59
N TRP A 55 0.91 -9.27 2.48
CA TRP A 55 2.05 -8.92 3.30
C TRP A 55 1.72 -8.85 4.80
N PHE A 56 0.60 -8.23 5.16
CA PHE A 56 0.13 -8.22 6.55
C PHE A 56 -0.15 -9.62 7.08
N SER A 57 -0.70 -10.52 6.25
CA SER A 57 -0.90 -11.92 6.61
C SER A 57 0.43 -12.64 6.93
N MET A 58 1.51 -12.31 6.20
CA MET A 58 2.85 -12.83 6.48
C MET A 58 3.44 -12.23 7.76
N LEU A 59 3.34 -10.91 7.94
CA LEU A 59 3.78 -10.23 9.17
C LEU A 59 3.09 -10.83 10.40
N MET A 60 1.76 -10.99 10.34
CA MET A 60 0.97 -11.61 11.40
C MET A 60 1.44 -13.04 11.68
N SER A 61 1.58 -13.85 10.64
CA SER A 61 1.91 -15.28 10.82
C SER A 61 3.34 -15.54 11.30
N LYS A 62 4.31 -14.74 10.83
CA LYS A 62 5.75 -14.95 11.07
C LYS A 62 6.29 -14.17 12.26
N LEU A 63 5.75 -12.98 12.56
CA LEU A 63 6.25 -12.12 13.63
C LEU A 63 5.25 -11.99 14.79
N LEU A 64 4.00 -11.61 14.51
CA LEU A 64 3.10 -11.13 15.57
C LEU A 64 2.39 -12.25 16.32
N ARG A 65 1.92 -13.30 15.63
CA ARG A 65 1.11 -14.38 16.23
C ARG A 65 1.81 -15.15 17.36
N ARG A 66 3.14 -15.21 17.33
CA ARG A 66 3.96 -15.88 18.36
C ARG A 66 4.98 -14.94 18.99
N GLY A 67 4.85 -13.64 18.73
CA GLY A 67 5.77 -12.63 19.25
C GLY A 67 5.46 -12.33 20.71
N ASN A 68 6.48 -12.36 21.55
CA ASN A 68 6.42 -11.81 22.90
C ASN A 68 7.26 -10.55 22.95
N PHE A 69 6.65 -9.42 23.29
CA PHE A 69 7.28 -8.10 23.28
C PHE A 69 7.18 -7.49 24.66
N MET A 70 8.32 -7.07 25.20
CA MET A 70 8.45 -6.45 26.52
C MET A 70 8.10 -4.96 26.51
N SER A 71 8.08 -4.33 25.32
CA SER A 71 7.71 -2.92 25.15
C SER A 71 7.20 -2.62 23.74
N ARG A 72 6.59 -1.44 23.58
CA ARG A 72 6.13 -0.93 22.28
C ARG A 72 7.31 -0.60 21.36
N GLU A 73 8.40 -0.12 21.92
CA GLU A 73 9.64 0.19 21.21
C GLU A 73 10.27 -1.09 20.64
N GLN A 74 10.23 -2.19 21.42
CA GLN A 74 10.71 -3.48 20.95
C GLN A 74 9.84 -4.00 19.80
N LEU A 75 8.51 -3.92 19.92
CA LEU A 75 7.59 -4.29 18.84
C LEU A 75 7.87 -3.49 17.57
N LYS A 76 8.01 -2.16 17.68
CA LYS A 76 8.33 -1.28 16.54
C LYS A 76 9.63 -1.69 15.86
N THR A 77 10.68 -1.91 16.64
CA THR A 77 11.99 -2.32 16.12
C THR A 77 11.88 -3.64 15.36
N ARG A 78 11.21 -4.64 15.94
CA ARG A 78 11.02 -5.94 15.30
C ARG A 78 10.20 -5.87 14.01
N ILE A 79 9.21 -4.98 13.92
CA ILE A 79 8.45 -4.75 12.68
C ILE A 79 9.36 -4.14 11.61
N LEU A 80 10.18 -3.14 11.96
CA LEU A 80 11.12 -2.52 11.02
C LEU A 80 12.17 -3.53 10.52
N ASP A 81 12.74 -4.33 11.42
CA ASP A 81 13.69 -5.40 11.05
C ASP A 81 13.05 -6.41 10.09
N PHE A 82 11.77 -6.76 10.33
CA PHE A 82 11.03 -7.66 9.45
C PHE A 82 10.78 -7.03 8.07
N ILE A 83 10.47 -5.74 8.00
CA ILE A 83 10.33 -5.01 6.73
C ILE A 83 11.65 -5.04 5.95
N ASP A 84 12.77 -4.74 6.59
CA ASP A 84 14.08 -4.76 5.95
C ASP A 84 14.47 -6.17 5.47
N TYR A 85 14.24 -7.18 6.30
CA TYR A 85 14.45 -8.58 5.92
C TYR A 85 13.57 -8.98 4.73
N PHE A 86 12.28 -8.64 4.77
CA PHE A 86 11.34 -8.93 3.69
C PHE A 86 11.79 -8.28 2.37
N ASN A 87 12.16 -7.00 2.41
CA ASN A 87 12.63 -6.25 1.24
C ASN A 87 13.88 -6.87 0.62
N ARG A 88 14.80 -7.40 1.44
CA ARG A 88 16.04 -8.02 0.96
C ARG A 88 15.85 -9.43 0.40
N THR A 89 14.91 -10.20 0.92
CA THR A 89 14.87 -11.67 0.71
C THR A 89 13.61 -12.19 0.03
N MET A 90 12.47 -11.53 0.22
CA MET A 90 11.15 -12.04 -0.16
C MET A 90 10.36 -11.09 -1.06
N ALA A 91 10.81 -9.85 -1.24
CA ALA A 91 10.18 -8.88 -2.13
C ALA A 91 10.25 -9.37 -3.59
N LYS A 92 9.17 -10.01 -4.02
CA LYS A 92 8.96 -10.50 -5.38
C LYS A 92 7.57 -10.10 -5.80
N SER A 93 7.41 -9.75 -7.07
CA SER A 93 6.09 -9.48 -7.64
C SER A 93 5.19 -10.71 -7.50
N PHE A 94 4.00 -10.53 -6.94
CA PHE A 94 3.02 -11.61 -6.88
C PHE A 94 2.55 -11.96 -8.28
N LYS A 95 2.75 -13.23 -8.68
CA LYS A 95 2.22 -13.75 -9.95
C LYS A 95 0.77 -14.13 -9.77
N TRP A 96 -0.13 -13.18 -10.00
CA TRP A 96 -1.56 -13.45 -9.96
C TRP A 96 -1.93 -14.51 -10.99
N THR A 97 -2.61 -15.57 -10.56
CA THR A 97 -3.19 -16.57 -11.47
C THR A 97 -4.69 -16.64 -11.24
N TYR A 98 -5.46 -16.61 -12.31
CA TYR A 98 -6.92 -16.71 -12.25
C TYR A 98 -7.42 -18.16 -12.09
N GLN A 99 -6.48 -19.12 -12.04
CA GLN A 99 -6.80 -20.56 -12.08
C GLN A 99 -7.21 -21.14 -10.72
N GLY A 100 -7.43 -20.31 -9.68
CA GLY A 100 -7.81 -20.76 -8.33
C GLY A 100 -6.79 -21.65 -7.63
N LYS A 101 -5.60 -21.85 -8.22
CA LYS A 101 -4.51 -22.62 -7.60
C LYS A 101 -3.80 -21.72 -6.59
N ALA A 102 -3.70 -22.19 -5.35
CA ALA A 102 -3.00 -21.48 -4.30
C ALA A 102 -1.56 -21.18 -4.74
N LEU A 103 -1.13 -19.92 -4.54
CA LEU A 103 0.25 -19.53 -4.78
C LEU A 103 1.14 -20.32 -3.83
N LYS A 104 1.95 -21.24 -4.38
CA LYS A 104 2.99 -21.91 -3.60
C LYS A 104 4.03 -20.86 -3.20
N GLN A 105 4.14 -20.64 -1.89
CA GLN A 105 5.14 -19.76 -1.28
C GLN A 105 6.54 -20.36 -1.37
#